data_AF-A0A7K2KPL4-F1
#
_entry.id   AF-A0A7K2KPL4-F1
#
_cell.length_a   1.000
_cell.length_b   1.000
_cell.length_c   1.000
_cell.angle_alpha   90.00
_cell.angle_beta   90.00
_cell.angle_gamma   90.00
#
_symmetry.space_group_name_H-M   'P 1'
#
loop_
_entity.id
_entity.type
_entity.pdbx_description
1 polymer ?
#
loop_
_entity_poly.entity_id
_entity_poly.type
_entity_poly.pdbx_seq_one_letter_code
_entity_poly.pdbx_strand_id
1 'polypeptide(L)' 'MPQSDVAIVGGGAAGLSLAWRLLDPPAGVPAPSVVLVDAPPGPLRPPHRTWCYWEEGPG' A
#
# COMPACT_ATOMS: atom_id res chain seq x y z
N MET A 1 -1.82 19.08 -1.42
CA MET A 1 -1.88 17.68 -0.90
C MET A 1 -2.05 17.77 0.60
N PRO A 2 -2.86 16.92 1.25
CA PRO A 2 -2.86 16.87 2.72
C PRO A 2 -1.42 16.67 3.20
N GLN A 3 -1.05 17.29 4.31
CA GLN A 3 0.25 17.05 4.93
C GLN A 3 0.25 15.61 5.47
N SER A 4 1.14 14.78 4.95
CA SER A 4 1.29 13.38 5.35
C SER A 4 2.76 13.07 5.61
N ASP A 5 3.03 12.23 6.59
CA ASP A 5 4.38 11.75 6.88
C ASP A 5 4.88 10.81 5.78
N VAL A 6 3.98 10.01 5.19
CA VAL A 6 4.30 9.07 4.10
C VAL A 6 3.26 9.16 2.98
N ALA A 7 3.75 9.34 1.74
CA ALA A 7 2.94 9.22 0.54
C ALA A 7 3.33 7.95 -0.23
N ILE A 8 2.37 7.03 -0.40
CA ILE A 8 2.54 5.80 -1.17
C ILE A 8 1.91 6.00 -2.55
N VAL A 9 2.70 5.82 -3.61
CA VAL A 9 2.23 5.94 -5.00
C VAL A 9 2.00 4.55 -5.58
N GLY A 10 0.75 4.24 -5.90
CA GLY A 10 0.29 2.99 -6.49
C GLY A 10 -0.51 2.12 -5.50
N GLY A 11 -1.78 1.90 -5.82
CA GLY A 11 -2.72 1.08 -5.03
C GLY A 11 -2.61 -0.44 -5.25
N GLY A 12 -1.47 -0.93 -5.72
CA GLY A 12 -1.23 -2.36 -5.95
C GLY A 12 -0.91 -3.12 -4.67
N ALA A 13 -0.64 -4.42 -4.79
CA ALA A 13 -0.35 -5.30 -3.65
C ALA A 13 0.78 -4.77 -2.75
N ALA A 14 1.88 -4.27 -3.33
CA ALA A 14 3.00 -3.72 -2.57
C ALA A 14 2.60 -2.44 -1.81
N GLY A 15 1.90 -1.52 -2.46
CA GLY A 15 1.47 -0.26 -1.85
C GLY A 15 0.49 -0.47 -0.70
N LEU A 16 -0.51 -1.33 -0.91
CA LEU A 16 -1.48 -1.69 0.14
C LEU A 16 -0.84 -2.47 1.28
N SER A 17 0.10 -3.38 0.98
CA SER A 17 0.85 -4.13 1.99
C SER A 17 1.76 -3.25 2.84
N LEU A 18 2.35 -2.21 2.24
CA LEU A 18 3.14 -1.22 2.95
C LEU A 18 2.24 -0.33 3.82
N ALA A 19 1.13 0.16 3.26
CA ALA A 19 0.15 0.94 4.01
C ALA A 19 -0.33 0.16 5.24
N TRP A 20 -0.67 -1.12 5.07
CA TRP A 20 -1.09 -1.99 6.16
C TRP A 20 -0.05 -2.10 7.28
N ARG A 21 1.23 -2.35 6.93
CA ARG A 21 2.31 -2.46 7.94
C ARG A 21 2.58 -1.14 8.66
N LEU A 22 2.44 0.00 7.98
CA LEU A 22 2.63 1.31 8.60
C LEU A 22 1.51 1.67 9.59
N LEU A 23 0.33 1.06 9.45
CA LEU A 23 -0.78 1.22 10.39
C LEU A 23 -0.64 0.37 11.66
N ASP A 24 0.32 -0.55 11.70
CA ASP A 24 0.60 -1.43 12.85
C ASP A 24 2.07 -1.27 13.32
N PRO A 25 2.44 -0.08 13.83
CA PRO A 25 3.79 0.15 14.31
C PRO A 25 4.06 -0.61 15.62
N PRO A 26 5.33 -0.85 15.98
CA PRO A 26 5.69 -1.44 17.27
C PRO A 26 5.12 -0.66 18.46
N ALA A 27 4.90 -1.36 19.59
CA ALA A 27 4.39 -0.74 20.81
C ALA A 27 5.24 0.48 21.23
N GLY A 28 4.57 1.59 21.52
CA GLY A 28 5.21 2.85 21.90
C GLY A 28 5.67 3.73 20.72
N VAL A 29 5.49 3.26 19.48
CA VAL A 29 5.76 4.05 18.27
C VAL A 29 4.43 4.58 17.71
N PRO A 30 4.27 5.89 17.49
CA PRO A 30 3.06 6.43 16.88
C PRO A 30 2.97 6.02 15.41
N ALA A 31 1.77 5.68 14.95
CA ALA A 31 1.54 5.43 13.53
C ALA A 31 1.72 6.72 12.72
N PRO A 32 2.46 6.71 11.61
CA PRO A 32 2.56 7.87 10.73
C PRO A 32 1.23 8.13 10.02
N SER A 33 1.00 9.39 9.64
CA SER A 33 -0.05 9.73 8.69
C SER A 33 0.33 9.26 7.29
N VAL A 34 -0.47 8.36 6.72
CA VAL A 34 -0.21 7.75 5.40
C VAL A 34 -1.28 8.18 4.41
N VAL A 35 -0.85 8.64 3.23
CA VAL A 35 -1.73 8.85 2.07
C VAL A 35 -1.38 7.87 0.96
N LEU A 36 -2.40 7.20 0.40
CA LEU A 36 -2.27 6.35 -0.77
C LEU A 36 -2.77 7.10 -2.00
N VAL A 37 -1.91 7.25 -3.00
CA VAL A 37 -2.23 7.88 -4.27
C VAL A 37 -2.24 6.80 -5.34
N ASP A 38 -3.39 6.61 -5.98
CA ASP A 38 -3.52 5.67 -7.08
C ASP A 38 -3.97 6.38 -8.37
N ALA A 39 -3.70 5.76 -9.51
CA ALA A 39 -4.10 6.30 -10.80
C ALA A 39 -5.63 6.48 -10.85
N PRO A 40 -6.15 7.60 -11.38
CA PRO A 40 -7.59 7.78 -11.56
C PRO A 40 -8.13 6.71 -12.53
N PRO A 41 -9.45 6.44 -12.52
CA PRO A 41 -10.07 5.56 -13.51
C PRO A 41 -9.70 6.01 -14.92
N GLY A 42 -9.20 5.09 -15.75
CA GLY A 42 -8.76 5.42 -17.11
C GLY A 42 -7.64 4.50 -17.60
N PRO A 43 -7.09 4.77 -18.80
CA PRO A 43 -6.11 3.90 -19.45
C PRO A 43 -4.78 3.80 -18.69
N LEU A 44 -4.50 4.75 -17.80
CA LEU A 44 -3.31 4.72 -16.93
C LEU A 44 -3.52 3.86 -15.68
N ARG A 45 -4.76 3.48 -15.34
CA ARG A 45 -5.04 2.58 -14.23
C ARG A 45 -4.74 1.15 -14.68
N PRO A 46 -3.90 0.40 -13.95
CA PRO A 46 -3.69 -1.01 -14.23
C PRO A 46 -5.03 -1.77 -14.22
N PRO A 47 -5.22 -2.79 -15.08
CA PRO A 47 -6.41 -3.62 -15.04
C PRO A 47 -6.55 -4.30 -13.67
N HIS A 48 -7.77 -4.65 -13.28
CA HIS A 48 -8.00 -5.43 -12.07
C HIS A 48 -7.27 -6.76 -12.18
N ARG A 49 -6.32 -7.02 -11.27
CA ARG A 49 -5.56 -8.28 -11.23
C ARG A 49 -6.06 -9.13 -10.08
N THR A 50 -6.24 -10.42 -10.31
CA THR A 50 -6.32 -11.40 -9.24
C THR A 50 -4.97 -11.46 -8.55
N TRP A 51 -4.95 -11.44 -7.22
CA TRP A 51 -3.70 -11.49 -6.46
C TRP A 51 -3.13 -12.89 -6.57
N CYS A 52 -1.97 -13.03 -7.21
CA CYS A 52 -1.15 -14.23 -7.06
C CYS A 52 -0.37 -14.06 -5.77
N TYR A 53 -0.61 -14.94 -4.80
CA TYR A 53 0.23 -15.05 -3.62
C TYR A 53 1.02 -16.35 -3.70
N TRP A 54 2.17 -16.36 -3.08
CA TRP A 54 2.94 -17.56 -2.82
C TRP A 54 2.72 -17.93 -1.37
N GLU A 55 2.51 -19.20 -1.08
CA GLU A 55 2.52 -19.69 0.30
C GLU A 55 3.95 -19.59 0.85
N GLU A 56 4.08 -19.39 2.16
CA GLU A 56 5.38 -19.55 2.81
C GLU A 56 5.83 -21.00 2.66
N GLY A 57 6.97 -21.23 1.99
CA GLY A 57 7.44 -22.56 1.67
C GLY A 57 8.66 -22.54 0.74
N PRO A 58 9.25 -23.71 0.44
CA PRO A 58 10.49 -23.80 -0.33
C PRO A 58 10.34 -23.50 -1.84
N GLY A 59 9.12 -23.32 -2.35
CA GLY A 59 8.83 -23.18 -3.78
C GLY A 59 8.45 -24.50 -4.43
#